data_AF-A0A9C9TDU8-F1
#
_entry.id   AF-A0A9C9TDU8-F1
#
_cell.length_a   1.000
_cell.length_b   1.000
_cell.length_c   1.000
_cell.angle_alpha   90.00
_cell.angle_beta   90.00
_cell.angle_gamma   90.00
#
_symmetry.space_group_name_H-M   'P 1'
#
loop_
_entity.id
_entity.type
_entity.pdbx_description
1 polymer ?
#
loop_
_entity_poly.entity_id
_entity_poly.type
_entity_poly.pdbx_seq_one_letter_code
_entity_poly.pdbx_strand_id
1 'polypeptide(L)'
;MMSQVLSRLQNDLLTAFFDLPSADQFVLTGGTALAGFYLHHRLSEDLGLFTLDQDAFTQIPTSIPTLAQMTDTTCNDTRVSPHLHQAFFSREDERVKMDVVLDAEPWFGAVQTWGSIRIDALENIAANKITALFGRATPRDFVDLYFILNETDLSLDVVLDMAKQKDTGLHEFYLAGWIH
;
A
#
# COMPACT_ATOMS: atom_id res chain seq x y z
N MET A 1 9.37 -13.74 13.27
CA MET A 1 8.06 -13.75 13.94
C MET A 1 7.14 -12.84 13.14
N MET A 2 5.94 -13.31 12.78
CA MET A 2 4.94 -12.50 12.07
C MET A 2 4.50 -11.36 12.99
N SER A 3 4.35 -10.14 12.46
CA SER A 3 3.90 -9.02 13.29
C SER A 3 2.48 -9.29 13.78
N GLN A 4 2.22 -9.05 15.07
CA GLN A 4 0.88 -9.22 15.68
C GLN A 4 -0.19 -8.28 15.09
N VAL A 5 0.19 -7.46 14.09
CA VAL A 5 -0.61 -6.41 13.47
C VAL A 5 -1.40 -6.93 12.27
N LEU A 6 -0.87 -7.91 11.52
CA LEU A 6 -1.53 -8.46 10.34
C LEU A 6 -2.40 -9.66 10.72
N SER A 7 -3.61 -9.70 10.16
CA SER A 7 -4.52 -10.84 10.33
C SER A 7 -3.96 -12.10 9.67
N ARG A 8 -4.50 -13.27 10.02
CA ARG A 8 -4.10 -14.54 9.40
C ARG A 8 -4.40 -14.51 7.90
N LEU A 9 -5.59 -14.05 7.50
CA LEU A 9 -5.95 -13.95 6.10
C LEU A 9 -5.06 -12.97 5.32
N GLN A 10 -4.69 -11.83 5.91
CA GLN A 10 -3.75 -10.89 5.27
C GLN A 10 -2.39 -11.53 5.00
N ASN A 11 -1.85 -12.27 5.98
CA ASN A 11 -0.58 -12.96 5.81
C ASN A 11 -0.63 -14.06 4.74
N ASP A 12 -1.70 -14.85 4.73
CA ASP A 12 -1.89 -15.91 3.74
C ASP A 12 -2.02 -15.32 2.32
N LEU A 13 -2.78 -14.23 2.16
CA LEU A 13 -2.92 -13.53 0.88
C LEU A 13 -1.60 -12.90 0.41
N LEU A 14 -0.84 -12.27 1.31
CA LEU A 14 0.47 -11.70 0.95
C LEU A 14 1.45 -12.79 0.52
N THR A 15 1.51 -13.89 1.28
CA THR A 15 2.38 -15.02 0.94
C THR A 15 1.99 -15.59 -0.43
N ALA A 16 0.71 -15.87 -0.65
CA ALA A 16 0.21 -16.38 -1.92
C ALA A 16 0.42 -15.40 -3.08
N PHE A 17 0.26 -14.09 -2.84
CA PHE A 17 0.52 -13.06 -3.85
C PHE A 17 1.99 -13.04 -4.28
N PHE A 18 2.91 -13.08 -3.33
CA PHE A 18 4.34 -13.06 -3.62
C PHE A 18 4.90 -14.39 -4.15
N ASP A 19 4.07 -15.44 -4.22
CA ASP A 19 4.36 -16.70 -4.91
C ASP A 19 3.86 -16.72 -6.37
N LEU A 20 3.10 -15.70 -6.82
CA LEU A 20 2.64 -15.61 -8.20
C LEU A 20 3.78 -15.30 -9.19
N PRO A 21 3.62 -15.68 -10.47
CA PRO A 21 4.45 -15.15 -11.55
C PRO A 21 4.40 -13.62 -11.57
N SER A 22 5.55 -12.97 -11.82
CA SER A 22 5.68 -11.51 -11.88
C SER A 22 5.47 -10.75 -10.56
N ALA A 23 5.32 -11.46 -9.43
CA ALA A 23 5.16 -10.81 -8.12
C ALA A 23 6.39 -9.99 -7.67
N ASP A 24 7.55 -10.26 -8.26
CA ASP A 24 8.77 -9.49 -8.09
C ASP A 24 8.69 -8.07 -8.68
N GLN A 25 7.65 -7.74 -9.45
CA GLN A 25 7.39 -6.38 -9.92
C GLN A 25 6.54 -5.55 -8.94
N PHE A 26 6.01 -6.18 -7.89
CA PHE A 26 5.12 -5.52 -6.94
C PHE A 26 5.82 -5.26 -5.60
N VAL A 27 5.24 -4.32 -4.86
CA VAL A 27 5.57 -4.07 -3.46
C VAL A 27 4.31 -3.91 -2.62
N LEU A 28 4.36 -4.37 -1.38
CA LEU A 28 3.39 -3.99 -0.35
C LEU A 28 3.69 -2.56 0.12
N THR A 29 2.71 -1.68 0.02
CA THR A 29 2.83 -0.26 0.40
C THR A 29 1.70 0.18 1.33
N GLY A 30 1.63 1.49 1.61
CA GLY A 30 0.55 2.13 2.34
C GLY A 30 0.51 1.78 3.83
N GLY A 31 -0.69 1.88 4.41
CA GLY A 31 -0.88 1.72 5.85
C GLY A 31 -0.48 0.35 6.38
N THR A 32 -0.61 -0.69 5.56
CA THR A 32 -0.33 -2.07 5.95
C THR A 32 1.15 -2.39 5.89
N ALA A 33 1.89 -1.86 4.91
CA ALA A 33 3.35 -1.89 4.94
C ALA A 33 3.87 -1.18 6.20
N LEU A 34 3.38 0.04 6.43
CA LEU A 34 3.81 0.89 7.55
C LEU A 34 3.54 0.22 8.91
N ALA A 35 2.31 -0.21 9.14
CA ALA A 35 1.91 -0.84 10.40
C ALA A 35 2.47 -2.27 10.55
N GLY A 36 2.54 -3.03 9.46
CA GLY A 36 2.94 -4.43 9.48
C GLY A 36 4.45 -4.65 9.62
N PHE A 37 5.27 -3.70 9.14
CA PHE A 37 6.71 -3.92 8.96
C PHE A 37 7.64 -2.77 9.38
N TYR A 38 7.11 -1.57 9.64
CA TYR A 38 7.93 -0.42 10.07
C TYR A 38 7.61 0.02 11.51
N LEU A 39 6.39 0.50 11.75
CA LEU A 39 6.08 1.28 12.95
C LEU A 39 5.20 0.54 13.96
N HIS A 40 4.41 -0.45 13.53
CA HIS A 40 3.50 -1.21 14.43
C HIS A 40 2.55 -0.34 15.27
N HIS A 41 2.25 0.87 14.79
CA HIS A 41 1.56 1.94 15.53
C HIS A 41 0.03 1.83 15.51
N ARG A 42 -0.55 1.05 14.61
CA ARG A 42 -2.00 0.79 14.52
C ARG A 42 -2.32 -0.50 13.76
N LEU A 43 -3.57 -0.96 13.82
CA LEU A 43 -4.07 -1.99 12.92
C LEU A 43 -4.35 -1.42 11.52
N SER A 44 -4.23 -2.26 10.49
CA SER A 44 -4.57 -1.93 9.11
C SER A 44 -5.26 -3.11 8.45
N GLU A 45 -6.41 -2.87 7.80
CA GLU A 45 -7.32 -3.93 7.34
C GLU A 45 -7.17 -4.25 5.84
N ASP A 46 -6.63 -3.31 5.06
CA ASP A 46 -6.51 -3.41 3.61
C ASP A 46 -5.13 -3.97 3.20
N LEU A 47 -4.99 -4.49 1.99
CA LEU A 47 -3.70 -4.74 1.34
C LEU A 47 -3.53 -3.78 0.16
N GLY A 48 -2.40 -3.06 0.11
CA GLY A 48 -2.05 -2.18 -1.00
C GLY A 48 -0.82 -2.70 -1.72
N LEU A 49 -0.96 -3.15 -2.96
CA LEU A 49 0.12 -3.73 -3.77
C LEU A 49 0.34 -2.88 -5.00
N PHE A 50 1.50 -2.24 -5.09
CA PHE A 50 1.78 -1.24 -6.12
C PHE A 50 2.86 -1.76 -7.06
N THR A 51 2.76 -1.40 -8.34
CA THR A 51 3.75 -1.69 -9.37
C THR A 51 3.90 -0.52 -10.32
N LEU A 52 5.07 -0.38 -10.94
CA LEU A 52 5.29 0.49 -12.10
C LEU A 52 5.20 -0.29 -13.43
N ASP A 53 5.16 -1.62 -13.34
CA ASP A 53 5.15 -2.52 -14.49
C ASP A 53 3.72 -2.75 -15.00
N GLN A 54 3.44 -2.19 -16.18
CA GLN A 54 2.14 -2.27 -16.84
C GLN A 54 1.76 -3.70 -17.21
N ASP A 55 2.74 -4.52 -17.62
CA ASP A 55 2.48 -5.89 -18.07
C ASP A 55 2.10 -6.77 -16.88
N ALA A 56 2.86 -6.70 -15.79
CA ALA A 56 2.58 -7.36 -14.53
C ALA A 56 1.21 -6.93 -13.97
N PHE A 57 0.90 -5.62 -14.01
CA PHE A 57 -0.41 -5.10 -13.59
C PHE A 57 -1.56 -5.75 -14.38
N THR A 58 -1.45 -5.83 -15.71
CA THR A 58 -2.52 -6.39 -16.57
C THR A 58 -2.79 -7.88 -16.35
N GLN A 59 -1.83 -8.62 -15.77
CA GLN A 59 -1.96 -10.04 -15.47
C GLN A 59 -2.72 -10.32 -14.15
N ILE A 60 -2.93 -9.30 -13.32
CA ILE A 60 -3.54 -9.47 -12.00
C ILE A 60 -4.98 -9.99 -12.08
N PRO A 61 -5.89 -9.48 -12.94
CA PRO A 61 -7.26 -9.98 -12.99
C PRO A 61 -7.34 -11.49 -13.26
N THR A 62 -6.42 -12.03 -14.07
CA THR A 62 -6.34 -13.47 -14.34
C THR A 62 -5.73 -14.27 -13.18
N SER A 63 -5.01 -13.63 -12.27
CA SER A 63 -4.38 -14.26 -11.11
C SER A 63 -5.28 -14.28 -9.86
N ILE A 64 -6.32 -13.44 -9.80
CA ILE A 64 -7.27 -13.40 -8.67
C ILE A 64 -7.92 -14.76 -8.36
N PRO A 65 -8.40 -15.56 -9.34
CA PRO A 65 -8.95 -16.89 -9.05
C PRO A 65 -7.91 -17.85 -8.47
N THR A 66 -6.66 -17.79 -8.94
CA THR A 66 -5.55 -18.59 -8.42
C THR A 66 -5.25 -18.20 -6.97
N LEU A 67 -5.22 -16.90 -6.65
CA LEU A 67 -5.05 -16.43 -5.28
C LEU A 67 -6.17 -16.91 -4.36
N ALA A 68 -7.41 -16.84 -4.84
CA ALA A 68 -8.56 -17.30 -4.08
C ALA A 68 -8.45 -18.81 -3.76
N GLN A 69 -8.03 -19.61 -4.74
CA GLN A 69 -7.79 -21.04 -4.57
C GLN A 69 -6.64 -21.34 -3.60
N MET A 70 -5.50 -20.65 -3.74
CA MET A 70 -4.32 -20.86 -2.89
C MET A 70 -4.58 -20.55 -1.41
N THR A 71 -5.52 -19.64 -1.13
CA THR A 71 -5.80 -19.15 0.22
C THR A 71 -7.09 -19.71 0.83
N ASP A 72 -7.79 -20.59 0.11
CA ASP A 72 -9.12 -21.11 0.48
C ASP A 72 -10.11 -19.97 0.80
N THR A 73 -10.19 -19.00 -0.11
CA THR A 73 -11.05 -17.82 0.02
C THR A 73 -12.05 -17.73 -1.11
N THR A 74 -13.13 -16.98 -0.88
CA THR A 74 -14.05 -16.54 -1.93
C THR A 74 -13.70 -15.13 -2.38
N CYS A 75 -13.76 -14.87 -3.68
CA CYS A 75 -13.57 -13.54 -4.26
C CYS A 75 -14.72 -13.22 -5.21
N ASN A 76 -15.70 -12.45 -4.74
CA ASN A 76 -16.96 -12.20 -5.47
C ASN A 76 -17.14 -10.73 -5.89
N ASP A 77 -16.31 -9.84 -5.37
CA ASP A 77 -16.39 -8.41 -5.63
C ASP A 77 -15.03 -7.94 -6.16
N THR A 78 -14.99 -7.67 -7.46
CA THR A 78 -13.80 -7.20 -8.16
C THR A 78 -14.13 -5.98 -9.00
N ARG A 79 -13.29 -4.96 -8.91
CA ARG A 79 -13.36 -3.78 -9.77
C ARG A 79 -12.06 -3.63 -10.53
N VAL A 80 -12.18 -3.55 -11.86
CA VAL A 80 -11.05 -3.37 -12.78
C VAL A 80 -11.18 -2.02 -13.47
N SER A 81 -10.10 -1.25 -13.44
CA SER A 81 -9.94 0.04 -14.12
C SER A 81 -8.50 0.19 -14.62
N PRO A 82 -8.18 1.22 -15.44
CA PRO A 82 -6.86 1.35 -16.04
C PRO A 82 -5.67 1.38 -15.07
N HIS A 83 -5.87 1.88 -13.84
CA HIS A 83 -4.81 2.02 -12.83
C HIS A 83 -5.11 1.34 -11.50
N LEU A 84 -6.25 0.65 -11.39
CA LEU A 84 -6.65 -0.05 -10.16
C LEU A 84 -7.36 -1.36 -10.49
N HIS A 85 -6.88 -2.42 -9.84
CA HIS A 85 -7.58 -3.69 -9.69
C HIS A 85 -7.87 -3.89 -8.20
N GLN A 86 -9.14 -3.89 -7.84
CA GLN A 86 -9.60 -4.10 -6.48
C GLN A 86 -10.28 -5.46 -6.39
N ALA A 87 -10.00 -6.21 -5.33
CA ALA A 87 -10.61 -7.49 -5.04
C ALA A 87 -10.91 -7.61 -3.54
N PHE A 88 -11.99 -8.30 -3.19
CA PHE A 88 -12.35 -8.62 -1.80
C PHE A 88 -12.31 -10.12 -1.60
N PHE A 89 -11.39 -10.57 -0.74
CA PHE A 89 -11.25 -11.97 -0.35
C PHE A 89 -11.93 -12.20 0.98
N SER A 90 -12.74 -13.25 1.09
CA SER A 90 -13.44 -13.62 2.31
C SER A 90 -13.19 -15.07 2.67
N ARG A 91 -12.86 -15.33 3.95
CA ARG A 91 -12.71 -16.67 4.52
C ARG A 91 -13.19 -16.65 5.97
N GLU A 92 -14.16 -17.50 6.29
CA GLU A 92 -14.87 -17.48 7.58
C GLU A 92 -15.46 -16.08 7.85
N ASP A 93 -15.15 -15.49 9.00
CA ASP A 93 -15.59 -14.14 9.39
C ASP A 93 -14.59 -13.03 8.97
N GLU A 94 -13.46 -13.38 8.34
CA GLU A 94 -12.48 -12.41 7.85
C GLU A 94 -12.79 -11.99 6.41
N ARG A 95 -12.73 -10.68 6.15
CA ARG A 95 -12.79 -10.08 4.82
C ARG A 95 -11.64 -9.11 4.64
N VAL A 96 -10.81 -9.34 3.62
CA VAL A 96 -9.66 -8.49 3.29
C VAL A 96 -9.87 -7.87 1.92
N LYS A 97 -9.77 -6.54 1.88
CA LYS A 97 -9.72 -5.80 0.61
C LYS A 97 -8.28 -5.74 0.12
N MET A 98 -8.06 -6.06 -1.14
CA MET A 98 -6.79 -5.93 -1.83
C MET A 98 -6.94 -4.92 -2.98
N ASP A 99 -6.18 -3.84 -2.90
CA ASP A 99 -6.04 -2.85 -3.96
C ASP A 99 -4.68 -3.04 -4.63
N VAL A 100 -4.70 -3.42 -5.89
CA VAL A 100 -3.51 -3.49 -6.76
C VAL A 100 -3.50 -2.27 -7.66
N VAL A 101 -2.44 -1.48 -7.62
CA VAL A 101 -2.36 -0.17 -8.28
C VAL A 101 -1.17 -0.12 -9.23
N LEU A 102 -1.43 0.37 -10.44
CA LEU A 102 -0.38 0.80 -11.35
C LEU A 102 -0.01 2.24 -10.98
N ASP A 103 1.10 2.41 -10.26
CA ASP A 103 1.61 3.71 -9.84
C ASP A 103 2.41 4.37 -10.97
N ALA A 104 2.87 5.59 -10.72
CA ALA A 104 3.73 6.34 -11.64
C ALA A 104 5.02 6.81 -10.95
N GLU A 105 6.02 7.09 -11.77
CA GLU A 105 7.25 7.73 -11.31
C GLU A 105 7.00 9.21 -10.92
N PRO A 106 7.80 9.76 -9.99
CA PRO A 106 8.97 9.15 -9.35
C PRO A 106 8.64 8.19 -8.20
N TRP A 107 9.50 7.18 -8.04
CA TRP A 107 9.48 6.25 -6.91
C TRP A 107 10.71 6.47 -6.02
N PHE A 108 10.50 6.60 -4.71
CA PHE A 108 11.56 6.96 -3.77
C PHE A 108 12.05 5.78 -2.93
N GLY A 109 13.31 5.83 -2.54
CA GLY A 109 13.91 4.84 -1.64
C GLY A 109 14.11 3.45 -2.25
N ALA A 110 14.65 2.53 -1.45
CA ALA A 110 14.94 1.16 -1.85
C ALA A 110 13.92 0.19 -1.25
N VAL A 111 13.39 -0.69 -2.11
CA VAL A 111 12.49 -1.77 -1.71
C VAL A 111 13.15 -2.64 -0.64
N GLN A 112 12.43 -2.87 0.44
CA GLN A 112 12.82 -3.79 1.52
C GLN A 112 12.25 -5.18 1.26
N THR A 113 12.85 -6.21 1.87
CA THR A 113 12.37 -7.59 1.75
C THR A 113 12.16 -8.21 3.12
N TRP A 114 11.05 -8.93 3.28
CA TRP A 114 10.73 -9.71 4.47
C TRP A 114 10.26 -11.11 4.05
N GLY A 115 11.17 -12.08 4.09
CA GLY A 115 10.92 -13.36 3.44
C GLY A 115 10.74 -13.16 1.93
N SER A 116 9.62 -13.65 1.37
CA SER A 116 9.25 -13.42 -0.03
C SER A 116 8.54 -12.08 -0.27
N ILE A 117 8.09 -11.40 0.79
CA ILE A 117 7.29 -10.18 0.68
C ILE A 117 8.21 -9.00 0.39
N ARG A 118 7.97 -8.32 -0.73
CA ARG A 118 8.62 -7.05 -1.07
C ARG A 118 7.83 -5.90 -0.45
N ILE A 119 8.51 -5.03 0.27
CA ILE A 119 7.90 -3.95 1.03
C ILE A 119 8.44 -2.63 0.48
N ASP A 120 7.53 -1.69 0.25
CA ASP A 120 7.86 -0.36 -0.23
C ASP A 120 8.79 0.38 0.75
N ALA A 121 9.59 1.29 0.22
CA ALA A 121 10.47 2.12 1.01
C ALA A 121 9.66 3.10 1.86
N LEU A 122 10.15 3.38 3.07
CA LEU A 122 9.50 4.30 4.00
C LEU A 122 9.31 5.70 3.38
N GLU A 123 10.29 6.15 2.58
CA GLU A 123 10.28 7.42 1.86
C GLU A 123 9.12 7.52 0.87
N ASN A 124 8.90 6.48 0.06
CA ASN A 124 7.80 6.45 -0.90
C ASN A 124 6.44 6.34 -0.21
N ILE A 125 6.35 5.55 0.86
CA ILE A 125 5.14 5.48 1.70
C ILE A 125 4.82 6.86 2.27
N ALA A 126 5.82 7.57 2.81
CA ALA A 126 5.63 8.91 3.39
C ALA A 126 5.18 9.92 2.32
N ALA A 127 5.82 9.94 1.15
CA ALA A 127 5.41 10.79 0.03
C ALA A 127 3.97 10.51 -0.40
N ASN A 128 3.60 9.23 -0.52
CA ASN A 128 2.23 8.80 -0.85
C ASN A 128 1.21 9.17 0.23
N LYS A 129 1.63 9.30 1.50
CA LYS A 129 0.74 9.77 2.57
C LYS A 129 0.43 11.25 2.44
N ILE A 130 1.42 12.06 2.11
CA ILE A 130 1.20 13.47 1.82
C ILE A 130 0.28 13.64 0.60
N THR A 131 0.51 12.93 -0.51
CA THR A 131 -0.39 13.03 -1.68
C THR A 131 -1.81 12.58 -1.35
N ALA A 132 -1.96 11.50 -0.56
CA ALA A 132 -3.27 11.03 -0.10
C ALA A 132 -3.97 12.03 0.83
N LEU A 133 -3.23 12.80 1.64
CA LEU A 133 -3.82 13.88 2.43
C LEU A 133 -4.50 14.88 1.50
N PHE A 134 -3.81 15.40 0.48
CA PHE A 134 -4.42 16.38 -0.43
C PHE A 134 -5.63 15.84 -1.22
N GLY A 135 -5.65 14.54 -1.52
CA GLY A 135 -6.78 13.93 -2.25
C GLY A 135 -7.98 13.57 -1.38
N ARG A 136 -7.76 12.89 -0.24
CA ARG A 136 -8.85 12.29 0.59
C ARG A 136 -8.83 12.69 2.07
N ALA A 137 -7.67 13.08 2.60
CA ALA A 137 -7.50 13.53 3.99
C ALA A 137 -8.14 12.62 5.07
N THR A 138 -7.93 11.29 5.03
CA THR A 138 -8.54 10.42 6.06
C THR A 138 -7.78 10.52 7.39
N PRO A 139 -8.44 10.33 8.56
CA PRO A 139 -7.76 10.37 9.86
C PRO A 139 -6.54 9.44 9.96
N ARG A 140 -6.59 8.29 9.29
CA ARG A 140 -5.47 7.33 9.24
C ARG A 140 -4.24 7.88 8.53
N ASP A 141 -4.40 8.76 7.54
CA ASP A 141 -3.29 9.37 6.83
C ASP A 141 -2.55 10.38 7.72
N PHE A 142 -3.27 11.15 8.54
CA PHE A 142 -2.67 12.04 9.55
C PHE A 142 -1.93 11.27 10.63
N VAL A 143 -2.52 10.18 11.13
CA VAL A 143 -1.88 9.31 12.13
C VAL A 143 -0.59 8.72 11.56
N ASP A 144 -0.66 8.13 10.37
CA ASP A 144 0.53 7.55 9.73
C ASP A 144 1.64 8.59 9.54
N LEU A 145 1.31 9.78 9.06
CA LEU A 145 2.29 10.86 8.89
C LEU A 145 2.87 11.33 10.23
N TYR A 146 2.05 11.48 11.27
CA TYR A 146 2.51 11.86 12.60
C TYR A 146 3.57 10.88 13.12
N PHE A 147 3.31 9.57 13.01
CA PHE A 147 4.25 8.55 13.47
C PHE A 147 5.51 8.50 12.59
N ILE A 148 5.39 8.64 11.26
CA ILE A 148 6.55 8.75 10.37
C ILE A 148 7.47 9.91 10.80
N LEU A 149 6.92 11.09 11.03
CA LEU A 149 7.71 12.29 11.33
C LEU A 149 8.31 12.30 12.74
N ASN A 150 7.77 11.51 13.67
CA ASN A 150 8.24 11.48 15.06
C ASN A 150 9.11 10.27 15.39
N GLU A 151 8.97 9.16 14.66
CA GLU A 151 9.66 7.90 14.97
C GLU A 151 10.70 7.50 13.92
N THR A 152 10.91 8.34 12.90
CA THR A 152 11.87 8.10 11.82
C THR A 152 12.68 9.37 11.54
N ASP A 153 13.76 9.25 10.76
CA ASP A 153 14.62 10.39 10.42
C ASP A 153 14.04 11.29 9.30
N LEU A 154 12.82 10.99 8.81
CA LEU A 154 12.17 11.79 7.77
C LEU A 154 11.60 13.09 8.34
N SER A 155 12.01 14.21 7.75
CA SER A 155 11.44 15.52 8.04
C SER A 155 10.28 15.85 7.11
N LEU A 156 9.38 16.72 7.59
CA LEU A 156 8.21 17.15 6.81
C LEU A 156 8.62 17.80 5.48
N ASP A 157 9.65 18.64 5.49
CA ASP A 157 10.13 19.34 4.29
C ASP A 157 10.57 18.35 3.20
N VAL A 158 11.34 17.32 3.59
CA VAL A 158 11.79 16.26 2.66
C VAL A 158 10.61 15.49 2.09
N VAL A 159 9.65 15.09 2.93
CA VAL A 159 8.48 14.32 2.48
C VAL A 159 7.55 15.17 1.59
N LEU A 160 7.37 16.46 1.90
CA LEU A 160 6.62 17.38 1.06
C LEU A 160 7.26 17.56 -0.32
N ASP A 161 8.58 17.70 -0.38
CA ASP A 161 9.29 17.85 -1.66
C ASP A 161 9.23 16.59 -2.52
N MET A 162 9.27 15.40 -1.92
CA MET A 162 9.00 14.14 -2.63
C MET A 162 7.56 14.09 -3.16
N ALA A 163 6.59 14.47 -2.33
CA ALA A 163 5.17 14.45 -2.73
C ALA A 163 4.86 15.40 -3.89
N LYS A 164 5.44 16.60 -3.91
CA LYS A 164 5.32 17.56 -5.04
C LYS A 164 5.85 17.00 -6.36
N GLN A 165 6.86 16.13 -6.29
CA GLN A 165 7.40 15.48 -7.49
C GLN A 165 6.46 14.37 -7.99
N LYS A 166 5.75 13.67 -7.08
CA LYS A 166 4.74 12.66 -7.46
C LYS A 166 3.46 13.28 -8.01
N ASP A 167 3.01 14.36 -7.41
CA ASP A 167 1.82 15.10 -7.85
C ASP A 167 2.20 16.55 -8.14
N THR A 168 2.42 16.84 -9.42
CA THR A 168 2.78 18.19 -9.88
C THR A 168 1.66 19.23 -9.68
N GLY A 169 0.44 18.79 -9.37
CA GLY A 169 -0.68 19.65 -8.97
C GLY A 169 -0.68 20.04 -7.48
N LEU A 170 0.24 19.48 -6.70
CA LEU A 170 0.33 19.70 -5.25
C LEU A 170 0.97 21.06 -4.95
N HIS A 171 0.14 22.00 -4.52
CA HIS A 171 0.55 23.34 -4.08
C HIS A 171 0.43 23.50 -2.55
N GLU A 172 1.45 24.08 -1.91
CA GLU A 172 1.51 24.28 -0.45
C GLU A 172 0.33 25.07 0.13
N PHE A 173 -0.35 25.88 -0.70
CA PHE A 173 -1.57 26.60 -0.34
C PHE A 173 -2.68 25.69 0.20
N TYR A 174 -2.71 24.41 -0.18
CA TYR A 174 -3.69 23.46 0.34
C TYR A 174 -3.44 23.08 1.82
N LEU A 175 -2.21 23.17 2.34
CA LEU A 175 -1.91 22.94 3.76
C LEU A 175 -2.39 24.09 4.65
N ALA A 176 -2.28 25.32 4.16
CA ALA A 176 -2.69 26.52 4.89
C ALA A 176 -4.20 26.55 5.17
N GLY A 177 -5.01 25.90 4.33
CA GLY A 177 -6.47 25.81 4.49
C GLY A 177 -6.93 24.89 5.63
N TRP A 178 -6.05 24.10 6.25
CA TRP A 178 -6.40 23.14 7.31
C TRP A 178 -6.01 23.60 8.71
N ILE A 179 -5.42 24.79 8.84
CA ILE A 179 -4.99 25.40 10.12
C ILE A 179 -6.08 26.38 10.64
N HIS A 180 -7.32 26.23 10.21
CA HIS A 180 -8.46 27.07 10.62
C HIS A 180 -9.60 26.27 11.23
#